data_AF-A0A673K694-F1
#
_entry.id   AF-A0A673K694-F1
#
_cell.length_a   1.000
_cell.length_b   1.000
_cell.length_c   1.000
_cell.angle_alpha   90.00
_cell.angle_beta   90.00
_cell.angle_gamma   90.00
#
_symmetry.space_group_name_H-M   'P 1'
#
loop_
_entity.id
_entity.type
_entity.pdbx_description
1 polymer ?
#
loop_
_entity_poly.entity_id
_entity_poly.type
_entity_poly.pdbx_seq_one_letter_code
_entity_poly.pdbx_strand_id
1 'polypeptide(L)'
;MCFFLYKGKSTPDLCSVLNTPDLKDLEEEELWDLINDNRHAISLGVRPCVLIPYLRQARVLTDLDEDEILTCLNFTNRGHMIDLLRVQGHNGAMALLESLMIHYPALYTRITGRQPSIEPSGFKLHVARHEAARLQARCCELQGKLEQAQQNNKELSQMQGEHARLRSHLDGVHLT
;
A
#
# COMPACT_ATOMS: atom_id res chain seq x y z
N MET A 1 16.62 -61.29 11.77
CA MET A 1 15.18 -61.46 12.10
C MET A 1 14.80 -60.26 12.95
N CYS A 2 14.13 -59.18 12.51
CA CYS A 2 13.36 -58.77 11.32
C CYS A 2 13.44 -57.21 11.34
N PHE A 3 13.76 -56.41 10.30
CA PHE A 3 13.19 -56.25 8.95
C PHE A 3 11.66 -56.22 8.89
N PHE A 4 11.09 -55.10 8.41
CA PHE A 4 9.66 -54.77 8.23
C PHE A 4 8.92 -54.38 9.53
N LEU A 5 8.31 -53.20 9.68
CA LEU A 5 7.32 -52.57 8.80
C LEU A 5 7.31 -51.03 8.98
N TYR A 6 7.70 -50.29 7.95
CA TYR A 6 6.91 -49.14 7.50
C TYR A 6 7.08 -49.07 5.97
N LYS A 7 6.24 -49.83 5.28
CA LYS A 7 6.05 -49.69 3.85
C LYS A 7 5.26 -48.40 3.59
N GLY A 8 5.80 -47.58 2.69
CA GLY A 8 5.02 -46.96 1.62
C GLY A 8 4.08 -45.83 1.99
N LYS A 9 4.62 -44.62 2.11
CA LYS A 9 4.03 -43.47 1.44
C LYS A 9 5.18 -42.72 0.77
N SER A 10 5.16 -42.73 -0.56
CA SER A 10 6.04 -41.92 -1.40
C SER A 10 6.07 -40.51 -0.85
N THR A 11 7.20 -40.11 -0.28
CA THR A 11 7.51 -38.70 -0.09
C THR A 11 7.45 -38.06 -1.48
N PRO A 12 6.63 -37.03 -1.72
CA PRO A 12 6.83 -36.22 -2.90
C PRO A 12 8.24 -35.64 -2.79
N ASP A 13 9.01 -35.90 -3.83
CA ASP A 13 10.41 -35.56 -3.98
C ASP A 13 10.64 -34.09 -3.59
N LEU A 14 11.48 -33.86 -2.57
CA LEU A 14 11.80 -32.51 -2.10
C LEU A 14 12.56 -31.70 -3.17
N CYS A 15 13.03 -32.36 -4.24
CA CYS A 15 13.67 -31.73 -5.40
C CYS A 15 12.72 -31.03 -6.37
N SER A 16 11.39 -31.20 -6.29
CA SER A 16 10.46 -30.58 -7.26
C SER A 16 9.95 -29.19 -6.86
N VAL A 17 10.26 -28.70 -5.65
CA VAL A 17 9.68 -27.45 -5.12
C VAL A 17 10.55 -26.22 -5.44
N LEU A 18 11.80 -26.40 -5.86
CA LEU A 18 12.75 -25.28 -6.07
C LEU A 18 12.93 -24.84 -7.53
N ASN A 19 12.21 -25.45 -8.48
CA ASN A 19 12.31 -25.11 -9.91
C ASN A 19 11.01 -24.56 -10.49
N THR A 20 10.23 -23.81 -9.71
CA THR A 20 9.26 -22.90 -10.33
C THR A 20 10.02 -21.63 -10.69
N PRO A 21 10.31 -21.35 -11.98
CA PRO A 21 10.97 -20.10 -12.39
C PRO A 21 10.23 -18.91 -11.79
N ASP A 22 10.90 -17.84 -11.35
CA ASP A 22 10.19 -16.68 -10.80
C ASP A 22 9.22 -16.13 -11.87
N LEU A 23 8.15 -15.43 -11.46
CA LEU A 23 7.23 -14.82 -12.44
C LEU A 23 7.98 -13.87 -13.38
N LYS A 24 9.05 -13.24 -12.87
CA LYS A 24 9.94 -12.35 -13.62
C LYS A 24 10.78 -13.07 -14.68
N ASP A 25 10.95 -14.38 -14.56
CA ASP A 25 11.72 -15.19 -15.49
C ASP A 25 10.85 -15.75 -16.62
N LEU A 26 9.52 -15.60 -16.53
CA LEU A 26 8.60 -16.06 -17.57
C LEU A 26 8.58 -15.10 -18.76
N GLU A 27 8.39 -15.67 -19.95
CA GLU A 27 8.23 -14.90 -21.18
C GLU A 27 6.90 -14.11 -21.17
N GLU A 28 6.82 -13.07 -21.99
CA GLU A 28 5.62 -12.22 -22.07
C GLU A 28 4.37 -13.04 -22.40
N GLU A 29 4.47 -13.94 -23.38
CA GLU A 29 3.39 -14.81 -23.82
C GLU A 29 2.87 -15.68 -22.67
N GLU A 30 3.77 -16.31 -21.90
CA GLU A 30 3.37 -17.17 -20.78
C GLU A 30 2.63 -16.39 -19.68
N LEU A 31 3.08 -15.17 -19.38
CA LEU A 31 2.41 -14.31 -18.40
C LEU A 31 1.00 -13.91 -18.88
N TRP A 32 0.88 -13.58 -20.16
CA TRP A 32 -0.39 -13.18 -20.74
C TRP A 32 -1.34 -14.36 -20.93
N ASP A 33 -0.85 -15.57 -21.18
CA ASP A 33 -1.66 -16.78 -21.23
C ASP A 33 -2.31 -17.04 -19.86
N LEU A 34 -1.55 -16.95 -18.76
CA LEU A 34 -2.10 -17.04 -17.41
C LEU A 34 -3.20 -16.01 -17.14
N ILE A 35 -2.99 -14.77 -17.58
CA ILE A 35 -3.97 -13.68 -17.43
C ILE A 35 -5.20 -13.93 -18.29
N ASN A 36 -5.02 -14.37 -19.54
CA ASN A 36 -6.09 -14.57 -20.51
C ASN A 36 -6.98 -15.76 -20.16
N ASP A 37 -6.40 -16.86 -19.71
CA ASP A 37 -7.11 -18.03 -19.20
C ASP A 37 -8.01 -17.68 -18.00
N ASN A 38 -7.61 -16.66 -17.24
CA ASN A 38 -8.34 -16.16 -16.09
C ASN A 38 -9.02 -14.81 -16.33
N ARG A 39 -9.09 -14.32 -17.57
CA ARG A 39 -9.52 -12.95 -17.89
C ARG A 39 -10.90 -12.64 -17.32
N HIS A 40 -11.84 -13.57 -17.46
CA HIS A 40 -13.19 -13.40 -16.94
C HIS A 40 -13.20 -13.27 -15.40
N ALA A 41 -12.43 -14.11 -14.72
CA ALA A 41 -12.27 -14.08 -13.27
C ALA A 41 -11.65 -12.76 -12.78
N ILE A 42 -10.64 -12.27 -13.48
CA ILE A 42 -9.99 -10.98 -13.19
C ILE A 42 -10.98 -9.84 -13.42
N SER A 43 -11.58 -9.79 -14.62
CA SER A 43 -12.54 -8.74 -14.97
C SER A 43 -13.72 -8.71 -14.01
N LEU A 44 -14.21 -9.83 -13.48
CA LEU A 44 -15.31 -9.82 -12.51
C LEU A 44 -14.89 -9.52 -11.07
N GLY A 45 -13.77 -10.08 -10.64
CA GLY A 45 -13.34 -10.06 -9.24
C GLY A 45 -12.56 -8.82 -8.83
N VAL A 46 -12.07 -8.04 -9.80
CA VAL A 46 -11.17 -6.91 -9.55
C VAL A 46 -11.90 -5.59 -9.70
N ARG A 47 -11.62 -4.66 -8.78
CA ARG A 47 -12.00 -3.26 -8.88
C ARG A 47 -10.82 -2.44 -9.41
N PRO A 48 -10.93 -1.79 -10.59
CA PRO A 48 -9.83 -0.99 -11.16
C PRO A 48 -9.30 0.08 -10.22
N CYS A 49 -10.19 0.80 -9.50
CA CYS A 49 -9.82 1.85 -8.54
C CYS A 49 -8.88 1.37 -7.42
N VAL A 50 -8.81 0.07 -7.15
CA VAL A 50 -7.89 -0.51 -6.15
C VAL A 50 -6.51 -0.74 -6.76
N LEU A 51 -6.42 -1.08 -8.05
CA LEU A 51 -5.16 -1.38 -8.72
C LEU A 51 -4.48 -0.15 -9.32
N ILE A 52 -5.26 0.84 -9.79
CA ILE A 52 -4.77 2.06 -10.47
C ILE A 52 -3.60 2.73 -9.72
N PRO A 53 -3.63 2.95 -8.38
CA PRO A 53 -2.51 3.56 -7.67
C PRO A 53 -1.19 2.79 -7.84
N TYR A 54 -1.25 1.45 -7.81
CA TYR A 54 -0.08 0.60 -8.05
C TYR A 54 0.38 0.66 -9.50
N LEU A 55 -0.54 0.53 -10.44
CA LEU A 55 -0.26 0.49 -11.88
C LEU A 55 0.37 1.81 -12.35
N ARG A 56 -0.05 2.94 -11.80
CA ARG A 56 0.58 4.25 -12.02
C ARG A 56 1.98 4.34 -11.41
N GLN A 57 2.17 3.82 -10.19
CA GLN A 57 3.50 3.76 -9.58
C GLN A 57 4.46 2.89 -10.41
N ALA A 58 3.96 1.80 -10.98
CA ALA A 58 4.70 0.91 -11.88
C ALA A 58 4.91 1.49 -13.29
N ARG A 59 4.35 2.69 -13.57
CA ARG A 59 4.45 3.40 -14.87
C ARG A 59 3.90 2.61 -16.05
N VAL A 60 2.89 1.77 -15.82
CA VAL A 60 2.16 1.03 -16.87
C VAL A 60 0.80 1.65 -17.20
N LEU A 61 0.39 2.69 -16.46
CA LEU A 61 -0.78 3.51 -16.76
C LEU A 61 -0.42 5.00 -16.64
N THR A 62 -0.98 5.80 -17.55
CA THR A 62 -0.91 7.27 -17.55
C THR A 62 -2.12 7.89 -16.85
N ASP A 63 -2.09 9.21 -16.63
CA ASP A 63 -3.26 9.97 -16.15
C ASP A 63 -4.47 9.81 -17.08
N LEU A 64 -4.24 9.81 -18.39
CA LEU A 64 -5.32 9.67 -19.39
C LEU A 64 -5.94 8.27 -19.34
N ASP A 65 -5.12 7.23 -19.20
CA ASP A 65 -5.60 5.86 -19.07
C ASP A 65 -6.45 5.69 -17.80
N GLU A 66 -6.03 6.30 -16.68
CA GLU A 66 -6.82 6.31 -15.44
C GLU A 66 -8.20 6.96 -15.65
N ASP A 67 -8.24 8.14 -16.26
CA ASP A 67 -9.49 8.84 -16.54
C ASP A 67 -10.40 8.02 -17.45
N GLU A 68 -9.86 7.37 -18.48
CA GLU A 68 -10.60 6.48 -19.37
C GLU A 68 -11.20 5.28 -18.60
N ILE A 69 -10.38 4.62 -17.78
CA ILE A 69 -10.80 3.47 -16.96
C ILE A 69 -11.88 3.88 -15.94
N LEU A 70 -11.77 5.05 -15.32
CA LEU A 70 -12.71 5.50 -14.27
C LEU A 70 -14.01 6.07 -14.84
N THR A 71 -13.96 6.74 -16.00
CA THR A 71 -15.14 7.33 -16.65
C THR A 71 -16.03 6.26 -17.26
N CYS A 72 -15.42 5.18 -17.72
CA CYS A 72 -16.14 4.04 -18.24
C CYS A 72 -16.59 3.15 -17.04
N LEU A 73 -17.81 3.35 -16.53
CA LEU A 73 -18.36 2.61 -15.36
C LEU A 73 -19.14 1.30 -15.67
N ASN A 74 -19.11 0.82 -16.92
CA ASN A 74 -19.79 -0.42 -17.34
C ASN A 74 -18.91 -1.68 -17.22
N PHE A 75 -19.56 -2.84 -17.20
CA PHE A 75 -18.95 -4.18 -17.03
C PHE A 75 -17.85 -4.51 -18.06
N THR A 76 -17.87 -3.85 -19.22
CA THR A 76 -16.89 -3.92 -20.31
C THR A 76 -15.52 -3.35 -19.95
N ASN A 77 -15.44 -2.49 -18.92
CA ASN A 77 -14.25 -1.65 -18.69
C ASN A 77 -13.18 -2.33 -17.84
N ARG A 78 -13.55 -3.40 -17.15
CA ARG A 78 -12.61 -4.27 -16.43
C ARG A 78 -11.83 -5.18 -17.39
N GLY A 79 -12.37 -5.41 -18.59
CA GLY A 79 -11.62 -5.98 -19.71
C GLY A 79 -10.71 -4.93 -20.35
N HIS A 80 -11.23 -3.71 -20.54
CA HIS A 80 -10.47 -2.61 -21.14
C HIS A 80 -9.18 -2.25 -20.37
N MET A 81 -9.21 -2.21 -19.03
CA MET A 81 -7.97 -2.05 -18.24
C MET A 81 -6.94 -3.14 -18.55
N ILE A 82 -7.37 -4.39 -18.72
CA ILE A 82 -6.47 -5.50 -19.07
C ILE A 82 -5.91 -5.28 -20.49
N ASP A 83 -6.72 -4.77 -21.40
CA ASP A 83 -6.32 -4.48 -22.78
C ASP A 83 -5.31 -3.31 -22.85
N LEU A 84 -5.47 -2.26 -22.03
CA LEU A 84 -4.48 -1.19 -21.89
C LEU A 84 -3.14 -1.73 -21.35
N LEU A 85 -3.20 -2.61 -20.35
CA LEU A 85 -2.00 -3.25 -19.81
C LEU A 85 -1.35 -4.18 -20.83
N ARG A 86 -2.12 -4.80 -21.75
CA ARG A 86 -1.58 -5.63 -22.84
C ARG A 86 -0.65 -4.85 -23.77
N VAL A 87 -0.95 -3.56 -24.00
CA VAL A 87 -0.09 -2.68 -24.81
C VAL A 87 1.28 -2.44 -24.14
N GLN A 88 1.36 -2.58 -22.82
CA GLN A 88 2.61 -2.44 -22.05
C GLN A 88 3.45 -3.73 -22.03
N GLY A 89 3.00 -4.80 -22.70
CA GLY A 89 3.72 -6.07 -22.85
C GLY A 89 4.02 -6.75 -21.52
N HIS A 90 5.23 -7.29 -21.38
CA HIS A 90 5.71 -7.98 -20.18
C HIS A 90 5.52 -7.13 -18.90
N ASN A 91 5.82 -5.82 -18.96
CA ASN A 91 5.70 -4.93 -17.80
C ASN A 91 4.25 -4.77 -17.35
N GLY A 92 3.30 -4.70 -18.29
CA GLY A 92 1.88 -4.65 -17.98
C GLY A 92 1.37 -5.92 -17.32
N ALA A 93 1.83 -7.08 -17.81
CA ALA A 93 1.49 -8.38 -17.23
C ALA A 93 2.02 -8.50 -15.80
N MET A 94 3.29 -8.18 -15.60
CA MET A 94 3.93 -8.21 -14.28
C MET A 94 3.25 -7.25 -13.31
N ALA A 95 3.00 -6.00 -13.72
CA ALA A 95 2.34 -5.02 -12.87
C ALA A 95 0.92 -5.46 -12.49
N LEU A 96 0.17 -6.10 -13.41
CA LEU A 96 -1.13 -6.68 -13.09
C LEU A 96 -1.00 -7.78 -12.03
N LEU A 97 -0.13 -8.77 -12.25
CA LEU A 97 0.04 -9.89 -11.31
C LEU A 97 0.55 -9.43 -9.94
N GLU A 98 1.50 -8.50 -9.89
CA GLU A 98 1.98 -7.91 -8.64
C GLU A 98 0.87 -7.14 -7.92
N SER A 99 0.04 -6.38 -8.65
CA SER A 99 -1.09 -5.66 -8.06
C SER A 99 -2.16 -6.64 -7.51
N LEU A 100 -2.39 -7.77 -8.19
CA LEU A 100 -3.25 -8.85 -7.69
C LEU A 100 -2.66 -9.52 -6.46
N MET A 101 -1.34 -9.75 -6.43
CA MET A 101 -0.65 -10.29 -5.26
C MET A 101 -0.85 -9.40 -4.02
N ILE A 102 -0.82 -8.08 -4.21
CA ILE A 102 -0.94 -7.09 -3.13
C ILE A 102 -2.38 -6.96 -2.64
N HIS A 103 -3.35 -6.86 -3.55
CA HIS A 103 -4.74 -6.48 -3.21
C HIS A 103 -5.75 -7.63 -3.24
N TYR A 104 -5.45 -8.70 -3.98
CA TYR A 104 -6.33 -9.85 -4.20
C TYR A 104 -5.55 -11.19 -4.09
N PRO A 105 -4.89 -11.48 -2.95
CA PRO A 105 -3.94 -12.60 -2.81
C PRO A 105 -4.55 -13.97 -3.16
N ALA A 106 -5.83 -14.19 -2.85
CA ALA A 106 -6.54 -15.43 -3.20
C ALA A 106 -6.71 -15.58 -4.72
N LEU A 107 -6.99 -14.48 -5.42
CA LEU A 107 -7.12 -14.45 -6.88
C LEU A 107 -5.76 -14.66 -7.56
N TYR A 108 -4.72 -13.99 -7.06
CA TYR A 108 -3.33 -14.20 -7.51
C TYR A 108 -2.92 -15.66 -7.41
N THR A 109 -3.16 -16.30 -6.25
CA THR A 109 -2.84 -17.71 -6.02
C THR A 109 -3.59 -18.62 -7.00
N ARG A 110 -4.87 -18.30 -7.26
CA ARG A 110 -5.68 -19.06 -8.22
C ARG A 110 -5.15 -18.96 -9.66
N ILE A 111 -4.69 -17.79 -10.07
CA ILE A 111 -4.22 -17.54 -11.44
C ILE A 111 -2.83 -18.16 -11.66
N THR A 112 -1.91 -17.93 -10.72
CA THR A 112 -0.49 -18.26 -10.90
C THR A 112 -0.09 -19.60 -10.27
N GLY A 113 -0.93 -20.16 -9.39
CA GLY A 113 -0.59 -21.31 -8.55
C GLY A 113 0.43 -21.00 -7.44
N ARG A 114 0.85 -19.73 -7.30
CA ARG A 114 1.94 -19.32 -6.41
C ARG A 114 1.40 -18.67 -5.14
N GLN A 115 2.15 -18.78 -4.05
CA GLN A 115 1.82 -18.04 -2.83
C GLN A 115 2.15 -16.55 -3.01
N PRO A 116 1.30 -15.65 -2.48
CA PRO A 116 1.59 -14.23 -2.49
C PRO A 116 2.81 -13.96 -1.61
N SER A 117 3.75 -13.15 -2.10
CA SER A 117 4.93 -12.80 -1.31
C SER A 117 4.54 -12.05 -0.03
N ILE A 118 5.15 -12.46 1.09
CA ILE A 118 5.01 -11.83 2.40
C ILE A 118 5.93 -10.61 2.50
N GLU A 119 6.96 -10.52 1.64
CA GLU A 119 7.86 -9.37 1.65
C GLU A 119 7.10 -8.08 1.29
N PRO A 120 7.36 -6.98 2.02
CA PRO A 120 6.72 -5.71 1.74
C PRO A 120 7.11 -5.26 0.33
N SER A 121 6.16 -5.30 -0.60
CA SER A 121 6.37 -4.84 -1.97
C SER A 121 6.83 -3.39 -1.98
N GLY A 122 7.55 -2.98 -3.04
CA GLY A 122 8.01 -1.60 -3.20
C GLY A 122 6.89 -0.57 -3.06
N PHE A 123 5.66 -0.93 -3.48
CA PHE A 123 4.45 -0.14 -3.25
C PHE A 123 4.09 -0.02 -1.77
N LYS A 124 4.00 -1.13 -1.02
CA LYS A 124 3.70 -1.08 0.42
C LYS A 124 4.73 -0.25 1.18
N LEU A 125 6.01 -0.38 0.82
CA LEU A 125 7.09 0.41 1.41
C LEU A 125 6.98 1.90 1.04
N HIS A 126 6.62 2.23 -0.20
CA HIS A 126 6.40 3.61 -0.63
C HIS A 126 5.23 4.26 0.13
N VAL A 127 4.09 3.56 0.23
CA VAL A 127 2.91 4.01 1.00
C VAL A 127 3.27 4.23 2.47
N ALA A 128 3.96 3.27 3.10
CA ALA A 128 4.40 3.38 4.49
C ALA A 128 5.35 4.58 4.71
N ARG A 129 6.28 4.82 3.79
CA ARG A 129 7.19 5.99 3.86
C ARG A 129 6.43 7.31 3.73
N HIS A 130 5.50 7.39 2.78
CA HIS A 130 4.68 8.59 2.60
C HIS A 130 3.82 8.87 3.83
N GLU A 131 3.20 7.82 4.40
CA GLU A 131 2.42 7.95 5.63
C GLU A 131 3.28 8.36 6.83
N ALA A 132 4.48 7.80 6.98
CA ALA A 132 5.43 8.18 8.01
C ALA A 132 5.83 9.66 7.88
N ALA A 133 6.14 10.13 6.67
CA ALA A 133 6.47 11.54 6.42
C ALA A 133 5.30 12.48 6.77
N ARG A 134 4.07 12.10 6.41
CA ARG A 134 2.85 12.85 6.74
C ARG A 134 2.62 12.94 8.25
N LEU A 135 2.79 11.81 8.96
CA LEU A 135 2.67 11.78 10.42
C LEU A 135 3.76 12.61 11.09
N GLN A 136 5.00 12.54 10.58
CA GLN A 136 6.11 13.36 11.07
C GLN A 136 5.81 14.86 10.93
N ALA A 137 5.32 15.29 9.76
CA ALA A 137 4.93 16.69 9.54
C ALA A 137 3.85 17.15 10.56
N ARG A 138 2.85 16.31 10.81
CA ARG A 138 1.80 16.59 11.80
C ARG A 138 2.35 16.64 13.24
N CYS A 139 3.32 15.78 13.58
CA CYS A 139 3.98 15.82 14.87
C CYS A 139 4.76 17.14 15.07
N CYS A 140 5.50 17.59 14.06
CA CYS A 140 6.20 18.88 14.10
C CYS A 140 5.22 20.05 14.31
N GLU A 141 4.09 20.06 13.62
CA GLU A 141 3.05 21.09 13.79
C GLU A 141 2.49 21.11 15.22
N LEU A 142 2.18 19.93 15.77
CA LEU A 142 1.65 19.80 17.13
C LEU A 142 2.68 20.20 18.19
N GLN A 143 3.96 19.89 17.98
CA GLN A 143 5.04 20.35 18.85
C GLN A 143 5.13 21.87 18.87
N GLY A 144 5.08 22.53 17.71
CA GLY A 144 5.08 24.00 17.65
C GLY A 144 3.88 24.63 18.37
N LYS A 145 2.69 24.04 18.23
CA LYS A 145 1.49 24.51 18.98
C LYS A 145 1.65 24.34 20.49
N LEU A 146 2.24 23.23 20.92
CA LEU A 146 2.49 22.97 22.34
C LEU A 146 3.49 23.99 22.92
N GLU A 147 4.59 24.26 22.21
CA GLU A 147 5.59 25.25 22.61
C GLU A 147 4.98 26.66 22.70
N GLN A 148 4.18 27.05 21.70
CA GLN A 148 3.48 28.33 21.72
C GLN A 148 2.51 28.43 22.90
N ALA A 149 1.74 27.38 23.18
CA ALA A 149 0.82 27.36 24.31
C ALA A 149 1.57 27.46 25.66
N GLN A 150 2.72 26.81 25.79
CA GLN A 150 3.57 26.93 26.97
C GLN A 150 4.12 28.35 27.14
N GLN A 151 4.54 29.00 26.06
CA GLN A 151 5.03 30.37 26.08
C GLN A 151 3.91 31.34 26.49
N ASN A 152 2.73 31.25 25.88
CA ASN A 152 1.58 32.08 26.23
C ASN A 152 1.18 31.92 27.70
N ASN A 153 1.27 30.70 28.25
CA ASN A 153 0.94 30.44 29.65
C ASN A 153 1.97 31.08 30.62
N LYS A 154 3.26 31.07 30.25
CA LYS A 154 4.31 31.79 31.01
C LYS A 154 4.06 33.30 31.01
N GLU A 155 3.76 33.88 29.85
CA GLU A 155 3.45 35.30 29.71
C GLU A 155 2.20 35.69 30.52
N LEU A 156 1.14 34.89 30.44
CA LEU A 156 -0.07 35.10 31.24
C LEU A 156 0.24 35.07 32.75
N SER A 157 1.05 34.10 33.19
CA SER A 157 1.45 33.97 34.59
C SER A 157 2.28 35.19 35.06
N GLN A 158 3.17 35.69 34.22
CA GLN A 158 3.94 36.90 34.50
C GLN A 158 3.03 38.13 34.64
N MET A 159 2.13 38.32 33.66
CA MET A 159 1.15 39.42 33.68
C MET A 159 0.26 39.38 34.92
N GLN A 160 -0.19 38.20 35.33
CA GLN A 160 -0.98 38.02 36.56
C GLN A 160 -0.18 38.39 37.81
N GLY A 161 1.11 38.01 37.86
CA GLY A 161 2.01 38.38 38.96
C GLY A 161 2.24 39.89 39.05
N GLU A 162 2.46 40.55 37.91
CA GLU A 162 2.61 42.01 37.85
C GLU A 162 1.33 42.73 38.27
N HIS A 163 0.18 42.27 37.79
CA HIS A 163 -1.12 42.82 38.18
C HIS A 163 -1.37 42.68 39.70
N ALA A 164 -1.02 41.54 40.32
CA ALA A 164 -1.13 41.33 41.76
C ALA A 164 -0.21 42.27 42.57
N ARG A 165 1.00 42.54 42.07
CA ARG A 165 1.95 43.50 42.66
C ARG A 165 1.40 44.92 42.62
N LEU A 166 0.91 45.37 41.46
CA LEU A 166 0.33 46.71 41.29
C LEU A 166 -0.88 46.91 42.20
N ARG A 167 -1.76 45.91 42.29
CA ARG A 167 -2.92 45.95 43.20
C ARG A 167 -2.50 46.14 44.66
N SER A 168 -1.53 45.37 45.14
CA SER A 168 -1.00 45.50 46.51
C SER A 168 -0.40 46.88 46.79
N HIS A 169 0.25 47.49 45.79
CA HIS A 169 0.81 48.83 45.93
C HIS A 169 -0.28 49.90 46.06
N LEU A 170 -1.34 49.82 45.26
CA LEU A 170 -2.47 50.74 45.33
C LEU A 170 -3.20 50.65 46.68
N ASP A 171 -3.42 49.44 47.17
CA ASP A 171 -4.07 49.20 48.47
C ASP A 171 -3.23 49.79 49.64
N GLY A 172 -1.89 49.75 49.54
CA GLY A 172 -0.99 50.32 50.54
C GLY A 172 -0.93 51.85 50.55
N VAL A 173 -1.19 52.50 49.41
CA VAL A 173 -1.20 53.98 49.28
C VAL A 173 -2.48 54.61 49.86
N HIS A 174 -3.55 53.83 50.03
CA HIS A 174 -4.81 54.30 50.62
C HIS A 174 -4.88 54.16 52.16
N LEU A 175 -3.85 53.61 52.81
CA LEU A 175 -3.77 53.40 54.27
C LEU A 175 -2.83 54.38 55.01
N THR A 176 -2.31 55.40 54.33
CA THR A 176 -1.48 56.50 54.88
C THR A 176 -2.14 57.84 54.66
#